data_AF-A0A937SPF4-F1
#
_entry.id   AF-A0A937SPF4-F1
#
_cell.length_a   1.000
_cell.length_b   1.000
_cell.length_c   1.000
_cell.angle_alpha   90.00
_cell.angle_beta   90.00
_cell.angle_gamma   90.00
#
_symmetry.space_group_name_H-M   'P 1'
#
loop_
_entity.id
_entity.type
_entity.pdbx_description
1 polymer ?
#
loop_
_entity_poly.entity_id
_entity_poly.type
_entity_poly.pdbx_seq_one_letter_code
_entity_poly.pdbx_strand_id
1 'polypeptide(L)'
;MRFFIFLLAALLMAAPATAQQYQPWNNPESSTAPAAAEKAANERLQGFIDELNRLTDAAEKSRAADPGFLRDLRGLARGYDRPWRTRVLSDTFQDGDFTRDPGWTVTAGKYWVERGWGLRSAVKAEPATTGGQTQQRSSGKDVAAAIFGQILQQALDPEGRATGGRQGSAAATVLNPAAIQTPLRLTNAFSVEIDFSSWVSEGANAGRFEIGPYQGAPVGDARAAGYVLAYVQGGGLDLIRVTGRGSSIIDSRPGPFHLEDKKTHRLEWTRRADGRMTVSLDGKEIMTASDRAYNQNFNGLRLVNRGGDYIIKSIAVNGTQ
;
A
#
# COMPACT_ATOMS: atom_id res chain seq x y z
N MET A 1 -28.19 -91.93 18.70
CA MET A 1 -28.96 -90.68 18.81
C MET A 1 -28.10 -89.57 18.23
N ARG A 2 -28.08 -89.36 16.90
CA ARG A 2 -28.96 -88.49 16.09
C ARG A 2 -28.97 -87.01 16.51
N PHE A 3 -28.07 -86.26 15.86
CA PHE A 3 -28.18 -84.91 15.27
C PHE A 3 -29.02 -83.82 15.96
N PHE A 4 -28.35 -82.71 16.29
CA PHE A 4 -28.85 -81.37 15.98
C PHE A 4 -27.68 -80.49 15.51
N ILE A 5 -27.79 -80.02 14.27
CA ILE A 5 -26.93 -79.04 13.61
C ILE A 5 -27.52 -77.67 13.91
N PHE A 6 -26.74 -76.74 14.45
CA PHE A 6 -27.04 -75.30 14.37
C PHE A 6 -26.00 -74.63 13.47
N LEU A 7 -26.47 -74.21 12.31
CA LEU A 7 -25.74 -73.44 11.31
C LEU A 7 -25.88 -71.96 11.71
N LEU A 8 -24.77 -71.28 12.04
CA LEU A 8 -24.75 -69.83 12.24
C LEU A 8 -23.98 -69.19 11.09
N ALA A 9 -24.72 -68.64 10.12
CA ALA A 9 -24.17 -67.81 9.06
C ALA A 9 -24.19 -66.35 9.54
N ALA A 10 -23.02 -65.76 9.80
CA ALA A 10 -22.87 -64.33 10.05
C ALA A 10 -22.41 -63.64 8.75
N LEU A 11 -23.35 -62.98 8.06
CA LEU A 11 -23.03 -62.00 7.02
C LEU A 11 -22.50 -60.72 7.69
N LEU A 12 -21.25 -60.37 7.44
CA LEU A 12 -20.72 -59.03 7.69
C LEU A 12 -21.15 -58.10 6.54
N MET A 13 -22.21 -57.32 6.76
CA MET A 13 -22.50 -56.16 5.92
C MET A 13 -21.60 -55.00 6.34
N ALA A 14 -20.71 -54.57 5.45
CA ALA A 14 -19.99 -53.31 5.59
C ALA A 14 -20.95 -52.15 5.35
N ALA A 15 -21.22 -51.35 6.38
CA ALA A 15 -21.97 -50.11 6.24
C ALA A 15 -21.06 -49.02 5.63
N PRO A 16 -21.56 -48.19 4.69
CA PRO A 16 -20.79 -47.08 4.15
C PRO A 16 -20.62 -45.99 5.23
N ALA A 17 -19.37 -45.56 5.44
CA ALA A 17 -19.08 -44.41 6.28
C ALA A 17 -19.67 -43.13 5.66
N THR A 18 -20.54 -42.46 6.41
CA THR A 18 -21.13 -41.17 6.02
C THR A 18 -20.07 -40.07 6.10
N ALA A 19 -19.78 -39.43 4.98
CA ALA A 19 -18.95 -38.23 4.94
C ALA A 19 -19.64 -37.09 5.71
N GLN A 20 -19.03 -36.65 6.81
CA GLN A 20 -19.49 -35.48 7.55
C GLN A 20 -19.35 -34.23 6.67
N GLN A 21 -20.48 -33.56 6.43
CA GLN A 21 -20.53 -32.28 5.73
C GLN A 21 -19.71 -31.24 6.49
N TYR A 22 -18.73 -30.67 5.79
CA TYR A 22 -17.82 -29.65 6.28
C TYR A 22 -18.60 -28.35 6.59
N GLN A 23 -18.50 -27.88 7.83
CA GLN A 23 -18.95 -26.55 8.23
C GLN A 23 -17.81 -25.56 7.98
N PRO A 24 -18.05 -24.44 7.27
CA PRO A 24 -17.03 -23.42 7.07
C PRO A 24 -16.62 -22.79 8.40
N TRP A 25 -15.31 -22.74 8.64
CA TRP A 25 -14.69 -22.21 9.84
C TRP A 25 -14.93 -20.70 10.00
N ASN A 26 -15.30 -20.26 11.20
CA ASN A 26 -15.55 -18.86 11.55
C ASN A 26 -14.31 -18.26 12.26
N ASN A 27 -13.80 -17.15 11.75
CA ASN A 27 -12.50 -16.58 12.14
C ASN A 27 -12.61 -15.76 13.46
N PRO A 28 -11.85 -16.06 14.53
CA PRO A 28 -12.05 -15.42 15.84
C PRO A 28 -11.22 -14.15 16.11
N GLU A 29 -10.53 -13.56 15.13
CA GLU A 29 -9.65 -12.42 15.40
C GLU A 29 -10.32 -11.05 15.24
N SER A 30 -11.01 -10.63 16.31
CA SER A 30 -11.22 -9.22 16.64
C SER A 30 -10.76 -8.99 18.08
N SER A 31 -9.46 -8.84 18.31
CA SER A 31 -8.95 -8.41 19.62
C SER A 31 -7.70 -7.54 19.50
N THR A 32 -7.75 -6.39 20.15
CA THR A 32 -6.67 -5.42 20.31
C THR A 32 -5.57 -6.01 21.20
N ALA A 33 -4.64 -6.75 20.61
CA ALA A 33 -3.42 -7.22 21.29
C ALA A 33 -2.31 -6.14 21.23
N PRO A 34 -1.41 -6.07 22.23
CA PRO A 34 -0.25 -5.19 22.16
C PRO A 34 0.69 -5.63 21.02
N ALA A 35 1.29 -4.66 20.31
CA ALA A 35 2.07 -4.88 19.07
C ALA A 35 3.18 -5.95 19.18
N ALA A 36 3.78 -6.14 20.36
CA ALA A 36 4.78 -7.19 20.59
C ALA A 36 4.18 -8.60 20.61
N ALA A 37 2.98 -8.77 21.17
CA ALA A 37 2.27 -10.04 21.18
C ALA A 37 1.75 -10.40 19.78
N GLU A 38 1.28 -9.40 19.03
CA GLU A 38 0.87 -9.55 17.63
C GLU A 38 2.06 -9.98 16.75
N LYS A 39 3.23 -9.37 16.93
CA LYS A 39 4.46 -9.78 16.22
C LYS A 39 4.82 -11.24 16.51
N ALA A 40 4.80 -11.65 17.77
CA ALA A 40 5.10 -13.03 18.16
C ALA A 40 4.05 -14.04 17.63
N ALA A 41 2.77 -13.65 17.60
CA ALA A 41 1.70 -14.45 16.99
C ALA A 41 1.91 -14.61 15.48
N ASN A 42 2.24 -13.52 14.79
CA ASN A 42 2.54 -13.53 13.35
C ASN A 42 3.75 -14.40 13.01
N GLU A 43 4.81 -14.37 13.83
CA GLU A 43 5.98 -15.24 13.65
C GLU A 43 5.62 -16.73 13.82
N ARG A 44 4.81 -17.08 14.82
CA ARG A 44 4.33 -18.46 15.02
C ARG A 44 3.42 -18.92 13.89
N LEU A 45 2.48 -18.09 13.47
CA LEU A 45 1.60 -18.37 12.34
C LEU A 45 2.44 -18.61 11.08
N GLN A 46 3.42 -17.78 10.82
CA GLN A 46 4.29 -17.95 9.66
C GLN A 46 5.12 -19.25 9.73
N GLY A 47 5.67 -19.59 10.89
CA GLY A 47 6.37 -20.87 11.08
C GLY A 47 5.46 -22.08 10.83
N PHE A 48 4.18 -22.00 11.25
CA PHE A 48 3.18 -23.00 10.91
C PHE A 48 2.91 -23.09 9.40
N ILE A 49 2.80 -21.95 8.71
CA ILE A 49 2.61 -21.90 7.26
C ILE A 49 3.80 -22.50 6.50
N ASP A 50 5.02 -22.25 6.95
CA ASP A 50 6.24 -22.81 6.37
C ASP A 50 6.26 -24.34 6.50
N GLU A 51 5.94 -24.84 7.69
CA GLU A 51 5.87 -26.27 7.97
C GLU A 51 4.74 -26.94 7.17
N LEU A 52 3.58 -26.28 7.07
CA LEU A 52 2.46 -26.74 6.25
C LEU A 52 2.86 -26.85 4.78
N ASN A 53 3.55 -25.85 4.23
CA ASN A 53 4.04 -25.88 2.85
C ASN A 53 5.04 -27.03 2.65
N ARG A 54 6.00 -27.21 3.58
CA ARG A 54 6.98 -28.30 3.54
C ARG A 54 6.32 -29.68 3.53
N LEU A 55 5.33 -29.89 4.40
CA LEU A 55 4.56 -31.15 4.46
C LEU A 55 3.74 -31.37 3.19
N THR A 56 3.14 -30.31 2.64
CA THR A 56 2.38 -30.35 1.38
C THR A 56 3.28 -30.75 0.20
N ASP A 57 4.49 -30.20 0.12
CA ASP A 57 5.47 -30.54 -0.92
C ASP A 57 5.95 -32.00 -0.80
N ALA A 58 6.16 -32.49 0.43
CA ALA A 58 6.52 -33.88 0.68
C ALA A 58 5.39 -34.84 0.27
N ALA A 59 4.14 -34.48 0.55
CA ALA A 59 2.96 -35.26 0.16
C ALA A 59 2.76 -35.31 -1.36
N GLU A 60 3.00 -34.19 -2.07
CA GLU A 60 2.96 -34.17 -3.54
C GLU A 60 4.05 -35.06 -4.15
N LYS A 61 5.30 -34.92 -3.68
CA LYS A 61 6.44 -35.70 -4.19
C LYS A 61 6.25 -37.20 -4.00
N SER A 62 5.64 -37.61 -2.90
CA SER A 62 5.34 -39.02 -2.58
C SER A 62 4.00 -39.51 -3.13
N ARG A 63 3.21 -38.63 -3.76
CA ARG A 63 1.82 -38.89 -4.19
C ARG A 63 0.94 -39.46 -3.05
N ALA A 64 1.18 -39.00 -1.82
CA ALA A 64 0.52 -39.49 -0.62
C ALA A 64 -0.87 -38.89 -0.38
N ALA A 65 -1.30 -37.92 -1.18
CA ALA A 65 -2.59 -37.25 -1.08
C ALA A 65 -3.13 -36.83 -2.45
N ASP A 66 -4.44 -36.54 -2.50
CA ASP A 66 -5.10 -36.05 -3.70
C ASP A 66 -4.51 -34.71 -4.19
N PRO A 67 -4.19 -34.56 -5.50
CA PRO A 67 -3.64 -33.33 -6.03
C PRO A 67 -4.55 -32.10 -5.90
N GLY A 68 -5.87 -32.27 -5.89
CA GLY A 68 -6.83 -31.20 -5.64
C GLY A 68 -6.73 -30.69 -4.22
N PHE A 69 -6.78 -31.60 -3.24
CA PHE A 69 -6.60 -31.27 -1.83
C PHE A 69 -5.28 -30.52 -1.53
N LEU A 70 -4.16 -30.97 -2.11
CA LEU A 70 -2.87 -30.29 -1.95
C LEU A 70 -2.85 -28.89 -2.58
N ARG A 71 -3.58 -28.66 -3.68
CA ARG A 71 -3.75 -27.31 -4.25
C ARG A 71 -4.56 -26.41 -3.32
N ASP A 72 -5.62 -26.93 -2.71
CA ASP A 72 -6.46 -26.15 -1.79
C ASP A 72 -5.71 -25.79 -0.52
N LEU A 73 -4.93 -26.73 0.05
CA LEU A 73 -4.02 -26.46 1.16
C LEU A 73 -3.01 -25.36 0.84
N ARG A 74 -2.37 -25.41 -0.34
CA ARG A 74 -1.49 -24.32 -0.80
C ARG A 74 -2.24 -23.01 -0.96
N GLY A 75 -3.48 -23.04 -1.41
CA GLY A 75 -4.34 -21.86 -1.52
C GLY A 75 -4.59 -21.22 -0.17
N LEU A 76 -4.92 -22.04 0.84
CA LEU A 76 -5.12 -21.60 2.21
C LEU A 76 -3.83 -21.06 2.82
N ALA A 77 -2.73 -21.79 2.69
CA ALA A 77 -1.43 -21.40 3.23
C ALA A 77 -0.97 -20.05 2.67
N ARG A 78 -1.14 -19.84 1.35
CA ARG A 78 -0.83 -18.56 0.68
C ARG A 78 -1.63 -17.37 1.21
N GLY A 79 -2.81 -17.59 1.78
CA GLY A 79 -3.60 -16.53 2.40
C GLY A 79 -2.91 -15.89 3.60
N TYR A 80 -2.15 -16.69 4.35
CA TYR A 80 -1.47 -16.30 5.59
C TYR A 80 0.04 -16.09 5.43
N ASP A 81 0.61 -16.50 4.29
CA ASP A 81 2.02 -16.30 4.00
C ASP A 81 2.40 -14.82 3.88
N ARG A 82 3.41 -14.43 4.68
CA ARG A 82 4.10 -13.13 4.72
C ARG A 82 5.57 -13.36 4.35
N PRO A 83 5.90 -13.38 3.04
CA PRO A 83 7.25 -13.73 2.58
C PRO A 83 8.32 -12.66 2.88
N TRP A 84 7.92 -11.43 3.23
CA TRP A 84 8.79 -10.28 3.45
C TRP A 84 9.47 -10.27 4.84
N ARG A 85 10.51 -11.10 5.02
CA ARG A 85 11.18 -11.31 6.32
C ARG A 85 12.44 -10.48 6.54
N THR A 86 12.96 -9.86 5.49
CA THR A 86 14.23 -9.13 5.54
C THR A 86 13.94 -7.65 5.68
N ARG A 87 14.29 -7.05 6.83
CA ARG A 87 14.23 -5.59 7.00
C ARG A 87 15.26 -4.94 6.08
N VAL A 88 14.78 -4.13 5.12
CA VAL A 88 15.64 -3.42 4.14
C VAL A 88 15.68 -1.91 4.37
N LEU A 89 14.70 -1.36 5.11
CA LEU A 89 14.65 0.04 5.52
C LEU A 89 14.00 0.12 6.90
N SER A 90 14.57 0.89 7.81
CA SER A 90 13.93 1.26 9.08
C SER A 90 14.39 2.66 9.44
N ASP A 91 13.45 3.58 9.62
CA ASP A 91 13.77 4.95 10.03
C ASP A 91 12.68 5.48 10.97
N THR A 92 13.09 6.06 12.09
CA THR A 92 12.20 6.69 13.07
C THR A 92 12.39 8.20 13.13
N PHE A 93 13.39 8.74 12.42
CA PHE A 93 13.77 10.15 12.38
C PHE A 93 14.03 10.75 13.78
N GLN A 94 14.27 9.92 14.80
CA GLN A 94 14.45 10.37 16.19
C GLN A 94 15.80 11.03 16.42
N ASP A 95 16.78 10.72 15.57
CA ASP A 95 18.12 11.28 15.59
C ASP A 95 18.20 12.71 15.03
N GLY A 96 17.13 13.19 14.40
CA GLY A 96 17.08 14.53 13.83
C GLY A 96 17.69 14.65 12.43
N ASP A 97 18.13 13.55 11.82
CA ASP A 97 18.91 13.60 10.59
C ASP A 97 18.51 12.50 9.60
N PHE A 98 17.61 12.84 8.67
CA PHE A 98 17.19 11.94 7.60
C PHE A 98 18.30 11.65 6.57
N THR A 99 19.48 12.28 6.65
CA THR A 99 20.52 12.09 5.63
C THR A 99 21.44 10.91 5.90
N ARG A 100 21.28 10.23 7.05
CA ARG A 100 22.13 9.11 7.48
C ARG A 100 21.30 7.96 8.01
N ASP A 101 21.72 6.74 7.69
CA ASP A 101 21.26 5.47 8.27
C ASP A 101 19.74 5.32 8.52
N PRO A 102 18.89 5.32 7.46
CA PRO A 102 19.20 5.35 6.03
C PRO A 102 19.30 6.76 5.46
N GLY A 103 20.11 6.94 4.42
CA GLY A 103 20.23 8.23 3.74
C GLY A 103 19.03 8.54 2.83
N TRP A 104 18.31 9.61 3.12
CA TRP A 104 17.27 10.18 2.26
C TRP A 104 17.80 11.40 1.49
N THR A 105 17.41 11.51 0.22
CA THR A 105 17.77 12.60 -0.68
C THR A 105 16.53 13.36 -1.11
N VAL A 106 16.49 14.67 -0.83
CA VAL A 106 15.44 15.56 -1.33
C VAL A 106 15.69 15.84 -2.81
N THR A 107 14.64 15.68 -3.61
CA THR A 107 14.67 15.86 -5.08
C THR A 107 13.81 17.03 -5.56
N ALA A 108 12.88 17.51 -4.71
CA ALA A 108 12.11 18.73 -4.92
C ALA A 108 11.60 19.28 -3.58
N GLY A 109 11.33 20.59 -3.52
CA GLY A 109 10.74 21.25 -2.35
C GLY A 109 11.56 21.07 -1.07
N LYS A 110 10.88 20.90 0.06
CA LYS A 110 11.52 20.85 1.38
C LYS A 110 10.98 19.70 2.24
N TYR A 111 11.91 19.02 2.90
CA TYR A 111 11.69 18.12 4.02
C TYR A 111 12.62 18.52 5.17
N TRP A 112 12.19 18.32 6.41
CA TRP A 112 13.00 18.54 7.61
C TRP A 112 12.56 17.58 8.70
N VAL A 113 13.44 17.24 9.64
CA VAL A 113 13.02 16.54 10.85
C VAL A 113 12.50 17.57 11.86
N GLU A 114 11.25 17.41 12.26
CA GLU A 114 10.64 18.13 13.37
C GLU A 114 10.92 17.36 14.67
N ARG A 115 11.64 17.98 15.60
CA ARG A 115 12.15 17.31 16.81
C ARG A 115 10.99 16.75 17.65
N GLY A 116 11.02 15.44 17.90
CA GLY A 116 9.98 14.73 18.66
C GLY A 116 8.74 14.36 17.86
N TRP A 117 8.68 14.70 16.57
CA TRP A 117 7.54 14.44 15.69
C TRP A 117 7.89 13.51 14.54
N GLY A 118 8.99 13.79 13.82
CA GLY A 118 9.48 12.96 12.72
C GLY A 118 9.81 13.78 11.46
N LEU A 119 9.94 13.11 10.32
CA LEU A 119 10.20 13.73 9.02
C LEU A 119 8.95 14.47 8.54
N ARG A 120 9.04 15.78 8.37
CA ARG A 120 7.92 16.65 8.00
C ARG A 120 8.11 17.27 6.62
N SER A 121 6.98 17.44 5.93
CA SER A 121 6.87 18.28 4.74
C SER A 121 5.54 19.03 4.76
N ALA A 122 5.61 20.35 4.57
CA ALA A 122 4.42 21.20 4.42
C ALA A 122 4.49 21.95 3.09
N VAL A 123 3.46 21.75 2.27
CA VAL A 123 3.27 22.44 0.99
C VAL A 123 1.99 23.26 1.12
N LYS A 124 2.13 24.57 0.95
CA LYS A 124 1.04 25.54 0.96
C LYS A 124 0.76 26.01 -0.46
N ALA A 125 -0.47 26.43 -0.68
CA ALA A 125 -0.86 27.01 -1.95
C ALA A 125 -0.42 28.49 -1.95
N GLU A 126 0.42 28.87 -2.90
CA GLU A 126 0.92 30.24 -3.03
C GLU A 126 0.23 30.97 -4.19
N PRO A 127 -0.11 32.26 -4.04
CA PRO A 127 -0.69 33.02 -5.15
C PRO A 127 0.31 33.09 -6.31
N ALA A 128 -0.14 32.79 -7.54
CA ALA A 128 0.67 32.92 -8.74
C ALA A 128 1.09 34.38 -8.90
N THR A 129 2.35 34.68 -8.57
CA THR A 129 2.92 35.98 -8.84
C THR A 129 3.20 36.11 -10.33
N THR A 130 2.51 37.03 -10.99
CA THR A 130 2.80 37.38 -12.38
C THR A 130 4.00 38.34 -12.38
N GLY A 131 5.23 37.83 -12.45
CA GLY A 131 6.41 38.62 -12.85
C GLY A 131 7.67 38.48 -11.98
N GLY A 132 8.78 38.12 -12.63
CA GLY A 132 10.14 38.24 -12.11
C GLY A 132 11.09 37.17 -12.67
N GLN A 133 11.92 37.53 -13.65
CA GLN A 133 12.84 36.64 -14.35
C GLN A 133 13.80 35.86 -13.43
N THR A 134 13.81 34.53 -13.52
CA THR A 134 15.06 33.74 -13.60
C THR A 134 14.74 32.47 -14.40
N GLN A 135 15.42 32.30 -15.54
CA GLN A 135 15.26 31.17 -16.44
C GLN A 135 15.73 29.87 -15.77
N GLN A 136 14.85 29.18 -15.05
CA GLN A 136 14.95 27.72 -14.91
C GLN A 136 13.96 27.15 -15.92
N ARG A 137 14.48 26.48 -16.96
CA ARG A 137 13.66 25.81 -17.99
C ARG A 137 12.83 24.70 -17.33
N SER A 138 11.65 25.03 -16.81
CA SER A 138 10.59 24.05 -16.58
C SER A 138 10.08 23.61 -17.94
N SER A 139 10.08 22.29 -18.15
CA SER A 139 9.60 21.66 -19.38
C SER A 139 8.17 22.11 -19.64
N GLY A 140 7.88 22.64 -20.83
CA GLY A 140 6.56 23.17 -21.23
C GLY A 140 5.39 22.18 -21.16
N LYS A 141 5.65 20.95 -20.70
CA LYS A 141 4.67 19.89 -20.46
C LYS A 141 3.85 20.11 -19.18
N ASP A 142 4.45 20.70 -18.14
CA ASP A 142 3.78 20.86 -16.83
C ASP A 142 2.78 22.04 -16.83
N VAL A 143 3.10 23.11 -17.56
CA VAL A 143 2.19 24.24 -17.77
C VAL A 143 1.00 23.84 -18.65
N ALA A 144 1.24 23.03 -19.68
CA ALA A 144 0.17 22.54 -20.54
C ALA A 144 -0.81 21.62 -19.80
N ALA A 145 -0.31 20.74 -18.92
CA ALA A 145 -1.16 19.84 -18.13
C ALA A 145 -2.06 20.59 -17.12
N ALA A 146 -1.54 21.64 -16.48
CA ALA A 146 -2.31 22.49 -15.57
C ALA A 146 -3.42 23.27 -16.31
N ILE A 147 -3.14 23.77 -17.52
CA ILE A 147 -4.11 24.47 -18.36
C ILE A 147 -5.17 23.50 -18.90
N PHE A 148 -4.79 22.28 -19.30
CA PHE A 148 -5.73 21.27 -19.79
C PHE A 148 -6.69 20.76 -18.71
N GLY A 149 -6.25 20.68 -17.45
CA GLY A 149 -7.12 20.34 -16.32
C GLY A 149 -8.25 21.36 -16.11
N GLN A 150 -7.99 22.64 -16.33
CA GLN A 150 -9.00 23.71 -16.19
C GLN A 150 -10.03 23.72 -17.33
N ILE A 151 -9.59 23.49 -18.57
CA ILE A 151 -10.49 23.44 -19.73
C ILE A 151 -11.43 22.22 -19.65
N LEU A 152 -10.93 21.08 -19.17
CA LEU A 152 -11.74 19.88 -18.99
C LEU A 152 -12.82 20.07 -17.90
N GLN A 153 -12.50 20.79 -16.82
CA GLN A 153 -13.48 21.13 -15.77
C GLN A 153 -14.60 22.03 -16.31
N GLN A 154 -14.27 22.94 -17.24
CA GLN A 154 -15.21 23.88 -17.83
C GLN A 154 -16.13 23.25 -18.89
N ALA A 155 -15.74 22.10 -19.45
CA ALA A 155 -16.56 21.31 -20.38
C ALA A 155 -17.50 20.31 -19.69
N LEU A 156 -17.31 20.06 -18.39
CA LEU A 156 -18.12 19.12 -17.59
C LEU A 156 -19.36 19.75 -16.94
N ASP A 157 -19.49 21.08 -16.97
CA ASP A 157 -20.70 21.82 -16.55
C ASP A 157 -21.38 22.54 -17.74
N PRO A 158 -22.10 21.83 -18.63
CA PRO A 158 -22.77 22.43 -19.80
C PRO A 158 -24.14 23.05 -19.51
N GLU A 159 -24.68 22.94 -18.29
CA GLU A 159 -26.01 23.51 -17.97
C GLU A 159 -25.90 24.92 -17.40
N GLY A 160 -25.92 25.89 -18.31
CA GLY A 160 -25.92 27.31 -18.02
C GLY A 160 -27.07 27.75 -17.11
N ARG A 161 -26.70 28.28 -15.94
CA ARG A 161 -27.37 29.45 -15.35
C ARG A 161 -26.32 30.50 -15.02
N ALA A 162 -26.10 31.39 -15.98
CA ALA A 162 -25.46 32.66 -15.74
C ALA A 162 -26.41 33.55 -14.91
N THR A 163 -26.14 33.70 -13.63
CA THR A 163 -26.47 34.93 -12.91
C THR A 163 -25.24 35.81 -12.91
N GLY A 164 -25.38 36.99 -13.53
CA GLY A 164 -24.34 38.01 -13.56
C GLY A 164 -23.98 38.45 -12.14
N GLY A 165 -22.81 37.99 -11.70
CA GLY A 165 -22.08 38.52 -10.56
C GLY A 165 -20.64 38.69 -11.01
N ARG A 166 -20.04 39.86 -10.71
CA ARG A 166 -18.60 40.07 -10.80
C ARG A 166 -17.90 39.06 -9.87
N GLN A 167 -17.63 37.86 -10.37
CA GLN A 167 -16.79 36.90 -9.69
C GLN A 167 -15.35 37.30 -10.01
N GLY A 168 -14.65 37.85 -9.03
CA GLY A 168 -13.24 38.18 -9.16
C GLY A 168 -12.46 36.99 -9.72
N SER A 169 -11.54 37.26 -10.64
CA SER A 169 -10.52 36.31 -11.03
C SER A 169 -9.87 35.76 -9.76
N ALA A 170 -10.23 34.56 -9.33
CA ALA A 170 -9.52 33.88 -8.26
C ALA A 170 -8.07 33.80 -8.76
N ALA A 171 -7.15 34.46 -8.06
CA ALA A 171 -5.74 34.39 -8.38
C ALA A 171 -5.38 32.90 -8.48
N ALA A 172 -4.82 32.47 -9.62
CA ALA A 172 -4.40 31.09 -9.77
C ALA A 172 -3.42 30.78 -8.64
N THR A 173 -3.67 29.73 -7.87
CA THR A 173 -2.78 29.32 -6.79
C THR A 173 -1.87 28.21 -7.32
N VAL A 174 -0.56 28.32 -7.07
CA VAL A 174 0.43 27.33 -7.46
C VAL A 174 0.81 26.51 -6.23
N LEU A 175 0.81 25.18 -6.39
CA LEU A 175 1.39 24.26 -5.41
C LEU A 175 2.78 23.87 -5.92
N ASN A 176 3.79 23.98 -5.05
CA ASN A 176 5.15 23.54 -5.32
C ASN A 176 5.40 22.23 -4.56
N PRO A 177 5.32 21.06 -5.21
CA PRO A 177 5.44 19.79 -4.52
C PRO A 177 6.83 19.58 -3.90
N ALA A 178 6.87 18.82 -2.81
CA ALA A 178 8.10 18.34 -2.21
C ALA A 178 8.25 16.84 -2.49
N ALA A 179 9.46 16.40 -2.83
CA ALA A 179 9.75 14.99 -3.04
C ALA A 179 11.08 14.60 -2.39
N ILE A 180 11.09 13.44 -1.73
CA ILE A 180 12.27 12.83 -1.10
C ILE A 180 12.29 11.34 -1.41
N GLN A 181 13.49 10.76 -1.52
CA GLN A 181 13.66 9.35 -1.83
C GLN A 181 14.85 8.76 -1.11
N THR A 182 14.81 7.45 -0.88
CA THR A 182 15.94 6.68 -0.37
C THR A 182 16.21 5.48 -1.28
N PRO A 183 17.46 5.28 -1.73
CA PRO A 183 17.81 4.12 -2.54
C PRO A 183 17.86 2.87 -1.65
N LEU A 184 17.13 1.82 -2.05
CA LEU A 184 17.23 0.50 -1.45
C LEU A 184 16.94 -0.60 -2.46
N ARG A 185 17.54 -1.78 -2.28
CA ARG A 185 17.19 -2.96 -3.08
C ARG A 185 15.93 -3.58 -2.51
N LEU A 186 14.78 -3.20 -3.07
CA LEU A 186 13.49 -3.73 -2.63
C LEU A 186 13.02 -4.81 -3.58
N THR A 187 12.80 -6.01 -3.05
CA THR A 187 12.30 -7.15 -3.82
C THR A 187 10.89 -6.92 -4.33
N ASN A 188 10.51 -7.62 -5.40
CA ASN A 188 9.16 -7.50 -5.97
C ASN A 188 8.04 -8.09 -5.07
N ALA A 189 8.39 -8.75 -3.97
CA ALA A 189 7.48 -8.99 -2.87
C ALA A 189 7.97 -8.19 -1.66
N PHE A 190 7.10 -7.42 -1.04
CA PHE A 190 7.48 -6.48 0.01
C PHE A 190 6.33 -6.17 0.97
N SER A 191 6.68 -5.60 2.13
CA SER A 191 5.79 -4.78 2.94
C SER A 191 6.40 -3.41 3.20
N VAL A 192 5.55 -2.38 3.17
CA VAL A 192 5.85 -1.01 3.58
C VAL A 192 4.89 -0.65 4.71
N GLU A 193 5.43 -0.29 5.85
CA GLU A 193 4.69 0.24 6.99
C GLU A 193 5.12 1.69 7.23
N ILE A 194 4.15 2.59 7.39
CA ILE A 194 4.39 3.99 7.70
C ILE A 194 3.46 4.44 8.83
N ASP A 195 4.04 5.04 9.86
CA ASP A 195 3.32 5.80 10.86
C ASP A 195 3.38 7.28 10.47
N PHE A 196 2.22 7.90 10.21
CA PHE A 196 2.18 9.30 9.76
C PHE A 196 1.00 10.07 10.35
N SER A 197 1.08 11.40 10.33
CA SER A 197 -0.06 12.28 10.62
C SER A 197 -0.28 13.23 9.46
N SER A 198 -1.55 13.52 9.16
CA SER A 198 -1.98 14.51 8.18
C SER A 198 -2.52 15.75 8.90
N TRP A 199 -2.19 16.93 8.38
CA TRP A 199 -2.57 18.21 8.92
C TRP A 199 -3.09 19.08 7.78
N VAL A 200 -4.15 19.86 8.05
CA VAL A 200 -4.65 20.83 7.08
C VAL A 200 -3.61 21.92 6.89
N SER A 201 -3.26 22.18 5.63
CA SER A 201 -2.37 23.27 5.24
C SER A 201 -3.22 24.39 4.63
N GLU A 202 -2.98 25.63 5.06
CA GLU A 202 -3.72 26.80 4.60
C GLU A 202 -3.70 26.91 3.06
N GLY A 203 -4.90 27.04 2.46
CA GLY A 203 -5.07 27.16 1.01
C GLY A 203 -4.89 25.86 0.21
N ALA A 204 -4.43 24.76 0.82
CA ALA A 204 -4.23 23.47 0.13
C ALA A 204 -5.48 22.59 0.18
N ASN A 205 -6.60 23.10 -0.34
CA ASN A 205 -7.82 22.29 -0.49
C ASN A 205 -7.53 21.22 -1.57
N ALA A 206 -7.53 19.94 -1.19
CA ALA A 206 -7.13 18.78 -2.02
C ALA A 206 -5.62 18.47 -2.09
N GLY A 207 -4.89 18.72 -0.99
CA GLY A 207 -3.55 18.17 -0.79
C GLY A 207 -3.47 16.66 -1.04
N ARG A 208 -2.34 16.17 -1.58
CA ARG A 208 -2.13 14.75 -1.84
C ARG A 208 -0.75 14.31 -1.34
N PHE A 209 -0.73 13.23 -0.57
CA PHE A 209 0.50 12.57 -0.15
C PHE A 209 0.66 11.26 -0.93
N GLU A 210 1.85 11.05 -1.49
CA GLU A 210 2.18 9.88 -2.29
C GLU A 210 3.37 9.15 -1.69
N ILE A 211 3.28 7.82 -1.64
CA ILE A 211 4.37 6.94 -1.24
C ILE A 211 4.44 5.75 -2.18
N GLY A 212 5.64 5.32 -2.53
CA GLY A 212 5.79 3.99 -3.10
C GLY A 212 7.16 3.65 -3.65
N PRO A 213 7.33 2.37 -4.02
CA PRO A 213 8.58 1.88 -4.56
C PRO A 213 8.76 2.35 -6.00
N TYR A 214 9.99 2.67 -6.37
CA TYR A 214 10.32 3.14 -7.71
C TYR A 214 11.36 2.27 -8.40
N GLN A 215 11.37 2.31 -9.73
CA GLN A 215 12.44 1.85 -10.59
C GLN A 215 13.12 3.03 -11.29
N GLY A 216 14.41 2.87 -11.59
CA GLY A 216 15.26 3.91 -12.19
C GLY A 216 15.78 4.92 -11.17
N ALA A 217 16.06 6.14 -11.64
CA ALA A 217 16.57 7.25 -10.84
C ALA A 217 15.63 8.45 -10.99
N PRO A 218 14.60 8.58 -10.14
CA PRO A 218 13.64 9.67 -10.23
C PRO A 218 14.29 11.01 -9.93
N VAL A 219 13.84 12.06 -10.62
CA VAL A 219 14.34 13.44 -10.49
C VAL A 219 13.13 14.37 -10.34
N GLY A 220 13.30 15.47 -9.59
CA GLY A 220 12.22 16.45 -9.37
C GLY A 220 11.10 15.87 -8.53
N ASP A 221 9.84 16.17 -8.87
CA ASP A 221 8.62 15.80 -8.16
C ASP A 221 7.67 14.90 -8.97
N ALA A 222 8.03 14.59 -10.22
CA ALA A 222 7.26 13.68 -11.07
C ALA A 222 7.13 12.30 -10.42
N ARG A 223 6.03 11.61 -10.74
CA ARG A 223 5.85 10.21 -10.33
C ARG A 223 6.90 9.35 -11.04
N ALA A 224 7.62 8.56 -10.25
CA ALA A 224 8.58 7.60 -10.75
C ALA A 224 7.89 6.37 -11.33
N ALA A 225 8.54 5.67 -12.27
CA ALA A 225 8.10 4.35 -12.69
C ALA A 225 8.06 3.40 -11.48
N GLY A 226 6.98 2.64 -11.32
CA GLY A 226 6.74 1.78 -10.17
C GLY A 226 5.27 1.80 -9.75
N TYR A 227 5.04 1.75 -8.44
CA TYR A 227 3.71 1.85 -7.85
C TYR A 227 3.65 3.02 -6.89
N VAL A 228 2.50 3.68 -6.81
CA VAL A 228 2.25 4.82 -5.94
C VAL A 228 0.95 4.58 -5.20
N LEU A 229 1.00 4.61 -3.88
CA LEU A 229 -0.16 4.76 -3.04
C LEU A 229 -0.34 6.24 -2.74
N ALA A 230 -1.50 6.80 -3.09
CA ALA A 230 -1.75 8.22 -3.00
C ALA A 230 -3.00 8.52 -2.16
N TYR A 231 -2.80 9.22 -1.06
CA TYR A 231 -3.85 9.71 -0.18
C TYR A 231 -4.23 11.15 -0.55
N VAL A 232 -5.53 11.40 -0.73
CA VAL A 232 -6.08 12.76 -0.88
C VAL A 232 -6.58 13.25 0.48
N GLN A 233 -6.10 14.40 0.92
CA GLN A 233 -6.50 15.03 2.18
C GLN A 233 -8.03 15.12 2.31
N GLY A 234 -8.58 14.58 3.41
CA GLY A 234 -10.02 14.46 3.65
C GLY A 234 -10.78 13.49 2.73
N GLY A 235 -10.13 12.97 1.69
CA GLY A 235 -10.70 12.12 0.65
C GLY A 235 -10.32 10.66 0.79
N GLY A 236 -10.11 10.01 -0.36
CA GLY A 236 -9.81 8.57 -0.49
C GLY A 236 -8.34 8.26 -0.73
N LEU A 237 -8.06 6.98 -1.01
CA LEU A 237 -6.76 6.49 -1.45
C LEU A 237 -6.86 5.90 -2.86
N ASP A 238 -5.84 6.16 -3.67
CA ASP A 238 -5.65 5.52 -4.98
C ASP A 238 -4.37 4.69 -4.96
N LEU A 239 -4.46 3.46 -5.44
CA LEU A 239 -3.30 2.64 -5.79
C LEU A 239 -3.04 2.79 -7.28
N ILE A 240 -1.88 3.33 -7.65
CA ILE A 240 -1.56 3.77 -9.00
C ILE A 240 -0.34 3.01 -9.52
N ARG A 241 -0.45 2.43 -10.70
CA ARG A 241 0.69 1.98 -11.51
C ARG A 241 1.25 3.16 -12.29
N VAL A 242 2.56 3.35 -12.30
CA VAL A 242 3.22 4.37 -13.10
C VAL A 242 4.24 3.68 -13.99
N THR A 243 4.12 3.80 -15.31
CA THR A 243 5.05 3.22 -16.28
C THR A 243 5.64 4.32 -17.16
N GLY A 244 6.65 3.98 -17.98
CA GLY A 244 7.17 4.91 -19.00
C GLY A 244 6.12 5.35 -20.03
N ARG A 245 4.97 4.65 -20.15
CA ARG A 245 3.87 5.00 -21.05
C ARG A 245 2.78 5.86 -20.39
N GLY A 246 2.85 6.06 -19.07
CA GLY A 246 1.84 6.78 -18.31
C GLY A 246 1.40 6.05 -17.04
N SER A 247 0.38 6.60 -16.38
CA SER A 247 -0.18 6.08 -15.12
C SER A 247 -1.54 5.43 -15.31
N SER A 248 -1.87 4.46 -14.45
CA SER A 248 -3.20 3.85 -14.38
C SER A 248 -3.56 3.61 -12.92
N ILE A 249 -4.79 3.93 -12.53
CA ILE A 249 -5.34 3.51 -11.24
C ILE A 249 -5.58 1.99 -11.31
N ILE A 250 -5.02 1.27 -10.35
CA ILE A 250 -5.20 -0.19 -10.18
C ILE A 250 -6.42 -0.44 -9.30
N ASP A 251 -6.54 0.32 -8.22
CA ASP A 251 -7.66 0.28 -7.28
C ASP A 251 -7.82 1.65 -6.62
N SER A 252 -9.05 1.96 -6.18
CA SER A 252 -9.37 3.20 -5.48
C SER A 252 -10.33 2.90 -4.34
N ARG A 253 -10.02 3.43 -3.16
CA ARG A 253 -10.92 3.43 -2.02
C ARG A 253 -11.44 4.85 -1.77
N PRO A 254 -12.71 5.14 -2.11
CA PRO A 254 -13.29 6.43 -1.77
C PRO A 254 -13.33 6.62 -0.25
N GLY A 255 -13.11 7.87 0.17
CA GLY A 255 -13.18 8.28 1.56
C GLY A 255 -14.62 8.57 2.03
N PRO A 256 -14.79 9.38 3.09
CA PRO A 256 -13.73 10.12 3.78
C PRO A 256 -12.96 9.25 4.79
N PHE A 257 -11.65 9.48 4.90
CA PHE A 257 -10.81 8.88 5.95
C PHE A 257 -10.52 9.82 7.13
N HIS A 258 -10.67 11.14 6.96
CA HIS A 258 -10.48 12.16 8.01
C HIS A 258 -9.15 12.02 8.79
N LEU A 259 -8.02 11.88 8.09
CA LEU A 259 -6.70 11.70 8.72
C LEU A 259 -6.08 13.02 9.21
N GLU A 260 -6.77 14.13 8.95
CA GLU A 260 -6.40 15.50 9.32
C GLU A 260 -6.66 15.82 10.81
N ASP A 261 -6.72 14.79 11.64
CA ASP A 261 -7.00 14.91 13.08
C ASP A 261 -5.73 15.10 13.92
N LYS A 262 -4.57 15.22 13.26
CA LYS A 262 -3.23 15.38 13.84
C LYS A 262 -2.75 14.20 14.68
N LYS A 263 -3.45 13.07 14.64
CA LYS A 263 -3.00 11.83 15.28
C LYS A 263 -2.11 11.03 14.33
N THR A 264 -1.35 10.12 14.92
CA THR A 264 -0.59 9.15 14.15
C THR A 264 -1.50 8.03 13.70
N HIS A 265 -1.55 7.80 12.40
CA HIS A 265 -2.19 6.68 11.74
C HIS A 265 -1.13 5.74 11.17
N ARG A 266 -1.44 4.45 11.16
CA ARG A 266 -0.58 3.43 10.57
C ARG A 266 -1.14 3.00 9.23
N LEU A 267 -0.33 3.12 8.18
CA LEU A 267 -0.64 2.56 6.89
C LEU A 267 0.33 1.42 6.58
N GLU A 268 -0.23 0.25 6.26
CA GLU A 268 0.52 -0.92 5.81
C GLU A 268 0.14 -1.22 4.36
N TRP A 269 1.14 -1.37 3.51
CA TRP A 269 0.99 -1.80 2.12
C TRP A 269 1.86 -3.02 1.86
N THR A 270 1.25 -4.12 1.46
CA THR A 270 1.96 -5.33 1.06
C THR A 270 1.83 -5.60 -0.42
N ARG A 271 2.86 -6.24 -0.99
CA ARG A 271 2.84 -6.84 -2.32
C ARG A 271 3.41 -8.25 -2.24
N ARG A 272 2.69 -9.24 -2.76
CA ARG A 272 3.15 -10.62 -2.92
C ARG A 272 3.84 -10.82 -4.26
N ALA A 273 4.61 -11.89 -4.39
CA ALA A 273 5.34 -12.22 -5.63
C ALA A 273 4.41 -12.41 -6.84
N ASP A 274 3.17 -12.86 -6.59
CA ASP A 274 2.13 -13.01 -7.60
C ASP A 274 1.45 -11.69 -8.00
N GLY A 275 1.90 -10.55 -7.48
CA GLY A 275 1.35 -9.23 -7.78
C GLY A 275 0.09 -8.87 -7.00
N ARG A 276 -0.40 -9.72 -6.09
CA ARG A 276 -1.45 -9.32 -5.17
C ARG A 276 -0.93 -8.25 -4.22
N MET A 277 -1.70 -7.19 -4.02
CA MET A 277 -1.42 -6.12 -3.09
C MET A 277 -2.58 -5.95 -2.12
N THR A 278 -2.26 -5.63 -0.87
CA THR A 278 -3.24 -5.21 0.14
C THR A 278 -2.79 -3.91 0.76
N VAL A 279 -3.75 -3.04 1.08
CA VAL A 279 -3.49 -1.82 1.86
C VAL A 279 -4.41 -1.81 3.05
N SER A 280 -3.82 -1.60 4.23
CA SER A 280 -4.50 -1.48 5.50
C SER A 280 -4.22 -0.12 6.12
N LEU A 281 -5.22 0.42 6.81
CA LEU A 281 -5.15 1.66 7.56
C LEU A 281 -5.64 1.39 8.98
N ASP A 282 -4.81 1.69 9.97
CA ASP A 282 -5.04 1.43 11.39
C ASP A 282 -5.46 -0.02 11.68
N GLY A 283 -4.80 -0.97 10.99
CA GLY A 283 -5.04 -2.41 11.10
C GLY A 283 -6.24 -2.93 10.30
N LYS A 284 -7.04 -2.06 9.67
CA LYS A 284 -8.17 -2.46 8.83
C LYS A 284 -7.76 -2.49 7.36
N GLU A 285 -7.93 -3.63 6.69
CA GLU A 285 -7.78 -3.71 5.23
C GLU A 285 -8.81 -2.80 4.53
N ILE A 286 -8.34 -1.94 3.64
CA ILE A 286 -9.15 -0.96 2.90
C ILE A 286 -9.10 -1.15 1.39
N MET A 287 -8.09 -1.85 0.85
CA MET A 287 -7.94 -2.14 -0.58
C MET A 287 -7.30 -3.51 -0.81
N THR A 288 -7.71 -4.16 -1.89
CA THR A 288 -7.11 -5.41 -2.37
C THR A 288 -7.07 -5.39 -3.90
N ALA A 289 -5.89 -5.61 -4.46
CA ALA A 289 -5.67 -5.48 -5.89
C ALA A 289 -4.70 -6.55 -6.40
N SER A 290 -4.66 -6.76 -7.71
CA SER A 290 -3.64 -7.59 -8.34
C SER A 290 -3.08 -6.92 -9.58
N ASP A 291 -1.77 -6.71 -9.59
CA ASP A 291 -1.06 -6.14 -10.73
C ASP A 291 0.32 -6.79 -10.91
N ARG A 292 0.56 -7.28 -12.12
CA ARG A 292 1.80 -7.99 -12.51
C ARG A 292 2.66 -7.22 -13.51
N ALA A 293 2.39 -5.92 -13.72
CA ALA A 293 3.12 -5.13 -14.69
C ALA A 293 4.60 -4.98 -14.32
N TYR A 294 4.92 -4.99 -13.03
CA TYR A 294 6.28 -5.03 -12.52
C TYR A 294 6.64 -6.47 -12.10
N ASN A 295 7.63 -7.05 -12.76
CA ASN A 295 8.20 -8.37 -12.45
C ASN A 295 9.63 -8.30 -11.89
N GLN A 296 10.30 -7.15 -11.97
CA GLN A 296 11.63 -6.90 -11.44
C GLN A 296 11.58 -6.24 -10.04
N ASN A 297 12.72 -6.21 -9.37
CA ASN A 297 12.91 -5.48 -8.11
C ASN A 297 12.81 -3.96 -8.31
N PHE A 298 12.62 -3.24 -7.21
CA PHE A 298 12.60 -1.78 -7.15
C PHE A 298 13.94 -1.25 -6.65
N ASN A 299 14.26 -0.03 -7.05
CA ASN A 299 15.53 0.66 -6.78
C ASN A 299 15.48 1.58 -5.55
N GLY A 300 14.29 1.78 -4.97
CA GLY A 300 14.16 2.52 -3.73
C GLY A 300 12.71 2.83 -3.38
N LEU A 301 12.53 3.67 -2.37
CA LEU A 301 11.25 4.19 -1.92
C LEU A 301 11.22 5.71 -2.05
N ARG A 302 10.07 6.24 -2.45
CA ARG A 302 9.86 7.67 -2.70
C ARG A 302 8.61 8.17 -2.00
N LEU A 303 8.69 9.38 -1.46
CA LEU A 303 7.62 10.12 -0.84
C LEU A 303 7.45 11.43 -1.62
N VAL A 304 6.20 11.83 -1.90
CA VAL A 304 5.89 13.10 -2.55
C VAL A 304 4.71 13.78 -1.84
N ASN A 305 4.92 14.99 -1.35
CA ASN A 305 3.87 15.88 -0.87
C ASN A 305 3.46 16.84 -2.01
N ARG A 306 2.23 16.71 -2.50
CA ARG A 306 1.65 17.57 -3.56
C ARG A 306 0.72 18.65 -3.01
N GLY A 307 0.84 19.00 -1.73
CA GLY A 307 -0.04 19.92 -1.02
C GLY A 307 -0.50 19.30 0.29
N GLY A 308 -0.57 20.10 1.35
CA GLY A 308 -0.86 19.61 2.70
C GLY A 308 0.38 19.59 3.60
N ASP A 309 0.18 19.28 4.87
CA ASP A 309 1.24 19.15 5.87
C ASP A 309 1.21 17.73 6.44
N TYR A 310 2.31 17.01 6.24
CA TYR A 310 2.44 15.61 6.59
C TYR A 310 3.69 15.39 7.42
N ILE A 311 3.55 14.60 8.48
CA ILE A 311 4.66 14.19 9.34
C ILE A 311 4.72 12.66 9.31
N ILE A 312 5.86 12.13 8.86
CA ILE A 312 6.20 10.71 8.92
C ILE A 312 6.96 10.48 10.24
N LYS A 313 6.34 9.74 11.16
CA LYS A 313 6.92 9.41 12.45
C LYS A 313 7.85 8.21 12.37
N SER A 314 7.49 7.21 11.58
CA SER A 314 8.32 6.04 11.35
C SER A 314 8.02 5.43 10.00
N ILE A 315 9.01 4.73 9.45
CA ILE A 315 8.84 3.92 8.26
C ILE A 315 9.68 2.65 8.33
N ALA A 316 9.07 1.54 7.95
CA ALA A 316 9.74 0.25 7.86
C ALA A 316 9.40 -0.42 6.53
N VAL A 317 10.41 -0.98 5.87
CA VAL A 317 10.23 -1.74 4.65
C VAL A 317 10.88 -3.11 4.82
N ASN A 318 10.14 -4.15 4.48
CA ASN A 318 10.63 -5.51 4.46
C ASN A 318 10.54 -6.09 3.04
N GLY A 319 11.57 -6.82 2.64
CA GLY A 319 11.63 -7.58 1.39
C GLY A 319 11.79 -9.07 1.66
N THR A 320 11.88 -9.85 0.59
CA THR A 320 12.27 -11.26 0.65
C THR A 320 13.79 -11.39 0.64
N GLN A 321 14.29 -12.59 0.97
CA GLN A 321 15.68 -12.95 0.70
C GLN A 321 15.92 -13.20 -0.78
#